data_AF-A0A5C7QQP4-F1
#
_entry.id   AF-A0A5C7QQP4-F1
#
_cell.length_a   1.000
_cell.length_b   1.000
_cell.length_c   1.000
_cell.angle_alpha   90.00
_cell.angle_beta   90.00
_cell.angle_gamma   90.00
#
_symmetry.space_group_name_H-M   'P 1'
#
loop_
_entity.id
_entity.type
_entity.pdbx_description
1 polymer ?
#
loop_
_entity_poly.entity_id
_entity_poly.type
_entity_poly.pdbx_seq_one_letter_code
_entity_poly.pdbx_strand_id
1 'polypeptide(L)'
;MEKNPEQQVINQIHANLENSCRQMTSNLAWLQQAMHPFFFSFNRTEPDALAVLVESLYRIHRLPYIRLADRPERMLIAQNGIPNSIYNTLSSLPKRDNLSYSEINTSLLRLPNSDYFLEVLRFDYASLSDAEVAAALLTDQHQPPTEVKQAIEASLRTHAPEFDMQQLDELVRLLWINNPEYVKVSHPERLARVLDLYQKTQAHGGIHLEIDPIDNAVNGETHRILFGVSNPPQRDFLLQVVEVFKRLNIGVKRTYTITLSNGIFPSFLATFYVQPRNGAQLEMGNALFQALQDELYNTQIISSDSTSFNELVTTGI
;
A
#
# COMPACT_ATOMS: atom_id res chain seq x y z
N MET A 1 39.81 1.63 41.03
CA MET A 1 39.69 2.51 39.85
C MET A 1 38.37 2.21 39.18
N GLU A 2 37.35 3.04 39.43
CA GLU A 2 36.12 3.00 38.64
C GLU A 2 36.48 3.28 37.18
N LYS A 3 36.07 2.40 36.26
CA LYS A 3 36.28 2.63 34.83
C LYS A 3 35.56 3.92 34.45
N ASN A 4 36.22 4.80 33.69
CA ASN A 4 35.65 6.03 33.17
C ASN A 4 34.28 5.73 32.52
N PRO A 5 33.17 6.33 32.99
CA PRO A 5 31.83 6.13 32.45
C PRO A 5 31.73 6.34 30.92
N GLU A 6 32.48 7.30 30.37
CA GLU A 6 32.52 7.56 28.93
C GLU A 6 33.10 6.37 28.15
N GLN A 7 34.19 5.79 28.66
CA GLN A 7 34.82 4.63 28.05
C GLN A 7 33.92 3.39 28.12
N GLN A 8 33.13 3.25 29.18
CA GLN A 8 32.13 2.18 29.27
C GLN A 8 31.05 2.31 28.20
N VAL A 9 30.54 3.52 27.97
CA VAL A 9 29.54 3.79 26.91
C VAL A 9 30.11 3.50 25.53
N ILE A 10 31.33 3.96 25.23
CA ILE A 10 32.00 3.71 23.95
C ILE A 10 32.19 2.21 23.72
N ASN A 11 32.64 1.46 24.73
CA ASN A 11 32.81 0.02 24.62
C ASN A 11 31.48 -0.71 24.38
N GLN A 12 30.39 -0.25 25.02
CA GLN A 12 29.06 -0.81 24.79
C GLN A 12 28.55 -0.53 23.36
N ILE A 13 28.83 0.66 22.82
CA ILE A 13 28.51 1.00 21.42
C ILE A 13 29.25 0.05 20.47
N HIS A 14 30.56 -0.15 20.66
CA HIS A 14 31.34 -1.09 19.85
C HIS A 14 30.78 -2.52 19.90
N ALA A 15 30.48 -3.02 21.10
CA ALA A 15 29.89 -4.36 21.26
C ALA A 15 28.53 -4.48 20.55
N ASN A 16 27.69 -3.43 20.60
CA ASN A 16 26.41 -3.40 19.91
C ASN A 16 26.59 -3.41 18.38
N LEU A 17 27.56 -2.64 17.86
CA LEU A 17 27.87 -2.59 16.43
C LEU A 17 28.38 -3.95 15.92
N GLU A 18 29.33 -4.57 16.62
CA GLU A 18 29.84 -5.91 16.25
C GLU A 18 28.73 -6.97 16.25
N ASN A 19 27.82 -6.92 17.23
CA ASN A 19 26.68 -7.82 17.27
C ASN A 19 25.71 -7.55 16.10
N SER A 20 25.43 -6.28 15.81
CA SER A 20 24.60 -5.86 14.67
C SER A 20 25.16 -6.40 13.35
N CYS A 21 26.46 -6.21 13.10
CA CYS A 21 27.14 -6.69 11.89
C CYS A 21 27.06 -8.21 11.74
N ARG A 22 27.24 -8.97 12.84
CA ARG A 22 27.12 -10.43 12.81
C ARG A 22 25.71 -10.91 12.45
N GLN A 23 24.67 -10.13 12.72
CA GLN A 23 23.27 -10.49 12.46
C GLN A 23 22.79 -10.09 11.05
N MET A 24 23.51 -9.25 10.31
CA MET A 24 23.04 -8.71 9.02
C MET A 24 22.74 -9.81 8.00
N THR A 25 23.62 -10.81 7.87
CA THR A 25 23.42 -11.92 6.93
C THR A 25 22.19 -12.75 7.30
N SER A 26 21.98 -13.04 8.59
CA SER A 26 20.77 -13.76 9.04
C SER A 26 19.50 -12.92 8.88
N ASN A 27 19.58 -11.61 9.09
CA ASN A 27 18.44 -10.71 8.91
C ASN A 27 18.03 -10.65 7.44
N LEU A 28 19.00 -10.55 6.52
CA LEU A 28 18.73 -10.57 5.08
C LEU A 28 18.11 -11.92 4.65
N ALA A 29 18.68 -13.05 5.10
CA ALA A 29 18.13 -14.37 4.82
C ALA A 29 16.70 -14.53 5.36
N TRP A 30 16.44 -14.03 6.58
CA TRP A 30 15.09 -14.02 7.13
C TRP A 30 14.15 -13.15 6.30
N LEU A 31 14.54 -11.94 5.89
CA LEU A 31 13.70 -11.08 5.05
C LEU A 31 13.38 -11.74 3.70
N GLN A 32 14.33 -12.45 3.09
CA GLN A 32 14.11 -13.20 1.84
C GLN A 32 13.08 -14.32 1.99
N GLN A 33 13.03 -14.97 3.17
CA GLN A 33 12.06 -16.02 3.45
C GLN A 33 10.71 -15.47 3.93
N ALA A 34 10.74 -14.40 4.73
CA ALA A 34 9.60 -13.90 5.47
C ALA A 34 8.78 -12.87 4.69
N MET A 35 9.34 -12.20 3.68
CA MET A 35 8.58 -11.24 2.87
C MET A 35 7.91 -11.93 1.68
N HIS A 36 6.86 -11.30 1.15
CA HIS A 36 6.21 -11.77 -0.07
C HIS A 36 7.24 -11.91 -1.21
N PRO A 37 7.15 -12.93 -2.10
CA PRO A 37 8.17 -13.18 -3.14
C PRO A 37 8.53 -11.97 -4.02
N PHE A 38 7.56 -11.10 -4.29
CA PHE A 38 7.78 -9.89 -5.08
C PHE A 38 8.21 -8.65 -4.27
N PHE A 39 8.34 -8.72 -2.95
CA PHE A 39 8.67 -7.57 -2.09
C PHE A 39 9.96 -6.87 -2.54
N PHE A 40 11.03 -7.63 -2.77
CA PHE A 40 12.31 -7.07 -3.24
C PHE A 40 12.22 -6.56 -4.67
N SER A 41 11.44 -7.21 -5.54
CA SER A 41 11.24 -6.77 -6.93
C SER A 41 10.50 -5.43 -6.99
N PHE A 42 9.46 -5.24 -6.18
CA PHE A 42 8.70 -3.98 -6.10
C PHE A 42 9.50 -2.84 -5.45
N ASN A 43 10.46 -3.17 -4.59
CA ASN A 43 11.33 -2.22 -3.90
C ASN A 43 12.77 -2.20 -4.45
N ARG A 44 12.98 -2.68 -5.69
CA ARG A 44 14.32 -2.78 -6.30
C ARG A 44 15.04 -1.44 -6.50
N THR A 45 14.30 -0.34 -6.52
CA THR A 45 14.83 1.02 -6.62
C THR A 45 15.24 1.59 -5.26
N GLU A 46 15.07 0.83 -4.18
CA GLU A 46 15.32 1.27 -2.79
C GLU A 46 16.36 0.41 -2.06
N PRO A 47 17.53 0.08 -2.66
CA PRO A 47 18.52 -0.78 -2.02
C PRO A 47 19.04 -0.22 -0.70
N ASP A 48 19.24 1.10 -0.59
CA ASP A 48 19.73 1.74 0.63
C ASP A 48 18.71 1.66 1.77
N ALA A 49 17.42 1.89 1.49
CA ALA A 49 16.36 1.76 2.49
C ALA A 49 16.21 0.30 2.96
N LEU A 50 16.37 -0.66 2.03
CA LEU A 50 16.36 -2.09 2.36
C LEU A 50 17.61 -2.50 3.16
N ALA A 51 18.77 -1.90 2.91
CA ALA A 51 19.96 -2.09 3.73
C ALA A 51 19.71 -1.60 5.17
N VAL A 52 19.14 -0.40 5.35
CA VAL A 52 18.73 0.11 6.67
C VAL A 52 17.76 -0.86 7.36
N LEU A 53 16.82 -1.47 6.64
CA LEU A 53 15.91 -2.48 7.20
C LEU A 53 16.68 -3.71 7.71
N VAL A 54 17.62 -4.24 6.93
CA VAL A 54 18.48 -5.39 7.32
C VAL A 54 19.28 -5.04 8.58
N GLU A 55 19.87 -3.84 8.61
CA GLU A 55 20.68 -3.35 9.72
C GLU A 55 19.86 -3.14 11.00
N SER A 56 18.60 -2.73 10.87
CA SER A 56 17.79 -2.29 12.01
C SER A 56 16.74 -3.31 12.48
N LEU A 57 16.61 -4.45 11.81
CA LEU A 57 15.57 -5.46 12.06
C LEU A 57 15.47 -5.87 13.54
N TYR A 58 16.61 -6.08 14.21
CA TYR A 58 16.65 -6.48 15.62
C TYR A 58 16.15 -5.39 16.58
N ARG A 59 16.03 -4.13 16.13
CA ARG A 59 15.62 -2.98 16.96
C ARG A 59 14.13 -2.68 16.85
N ILE A 60 13.42 -3.26 15.88
CA ILE A 60 12.03 -2.92 15.58
C ILE A 60 11.11 -3.10 16.79
N HIS A 61 11.35 -4.11 17.64
CA HIS A 61 10.56 -4.32 18.86
C HIS A 61 10.69 -3.20 19.92
N ARG A 62 11.68 -2.30 19.81
CA ARG A 62 11.94 -1.22 20.79
C ARG A 62 11.48 0.15 20.32
N LEU A 63 11.06 0.26 19.07
CA LEU A 63 10.72 1.52 18.43
C LEU A 63 9.26 1.45 17.94
N PRO A 64 8.49 2.55 18.02
CA PRO A 64 7.16 2.59 17.40
C PRO A 64 7.24 2.24 15.91
N TYR A 65 8.24 2.81 15.23
CA TYR A 65 8.60 2.50 13.85
C TYR A 65 10.04 2.96 13.57
N ILE A 66 10.58 2.52 12.43
CA ILE A 66 11.87 2.92 11.89
C ILE A 66 11.63 3.55 10.52
N ARG A 67 12.13 4.77 10.28
CA ARG A 67 12.15 5.36 8.94
C ARG A 67 13.33 4.77 8.18
N LEU A 68 13.03 4.06 7.11
CA LEU A 68 14.03 3.48 6.20
C LEU A 68 14.44 4.49 5.12
N ALA A 69 13.47 5.30 4.67
CA ALA A 69 13.68 6.45 3.81
C ALA A 69 12.69 7.56 4.19
N ASP A 70 13.14 8.80 4.19
CA ASP A 70 12.31 9.98 4.43
C ASP A 70 12.79 11.12 3.52
N ARG A 71 12.20 11.19 2.34
CA ARG A 71 12.49 12.17 1.29
C ARG A 71 11.19 12.87 0.86
N PRO A 72 11.26 14.04 0.21
CA PRO A 72 10.07 14.72 -0.30
C PRO A 72 9.18 13.83 -1.18
N GLU A 73 9.79 13.03 -2.05
CA GLU A 73 9.13 12.18 -3.02
C GLU A 73 8.78 10.78 -2.50
N ARG A 74 9.36 10.34 -1.37
CA ARG A 74 9.16 8.97 -0.87
C ARG A 74 9.40 8.83 0.63
N MET A 75 8.54 8.06 1.28
CA MET A 75 8.70 7.62 2.66
C MET A 75 8.59 6.10 2.75
N LEU A 76 9.56 5.44 3.38
CA LEU A 76 9.50 4.03 3.75
C LEU A 76 9.64 3.87 5.26
N ILE A 77 8.80 3.04 5.84
CA ILE A 77 8.73 2.78 7.27
C ILE A 77 8.70 1.27 7.53
N ALA A 78 9.38 0.83 8.57
CA ALA A 78 9.25 -0.51 9.14
C ALA A 78 8.74 -0.45 10.58
N GLN A 79 7.82 -1.35 10.94
CA GLN A 79 7.20 -1.37 12.27
C GLN A 79 6.77 -2.78 12.70
N ASN A 80 6.38 -2.92 13.97
CA ASN A 80 5.74 -4.15 14.43
C ASN A 80 4.29 -4.21 13.92
N GLY A 81 3.90 -5.35 13.36
CA GLY A 81 2.53 -5.67 12.99
C GLY A 81 1.69 -6.03 14.21
N ILE A 82 1.22 -4.99 14.90
CA ILE A 82 0.30 -5.08 16.03
C ILE A 82 -1.10 -4.60 15.60
N PRO A 83 -2.18 -4.99 16.30
CA PRO A 83 -3.52 -4.51 15.96
C PRO A 83 -3.56 -2.98 15.78
N ASN A 84 -4.02 -2.54 14.61
CA ASN A 84 -4.23 -1.13 14.24
C ASN A 84 -2.94 -0.30 14.07
N SER A 85 -1.76 -0.93 14.02
CA SER A 85 -0.47 -0.27 13.73
C SER A 85 -0.52 0.59 12.46
N ILE A 86 -1.10 0.08 11.37
CA ILE A 86 -1.20 0.81 10.10
C ILE A 86 -1.97 2.13 10.26
N TYR A 87 -3.14 2.08 10.91
CA TYR A 87 -3.95 3.27 11.20
C TYR A 87 -3.16 4.26 12.07
N ASN A 88 -2.59 3.79 13.17
CA ASN A 88 -1.85 4.62 14.11
C ASN A 88 -0.68 5.32 13.40
N THR A 89 0.05 4.60 12.56
CA THR A 89 1.16 5.16 11.81
C THR A 89 0.67 6.19 10.81
N LEU A 90 -0.29 5.86 9.93
CA LEU A 90 -0.87 6.81 8.98
C LEU A 90 -1.37 8.09 9.66
N SER A 91 -2.03 7.97 10.82
CA SER A 91 -2.53 9.13 11.59
C SER A 91 -1.43 10.03 12.17
N SER A 92 -0.21 9.52 12.29
CA SER A 92 0.95 10.23 12.85
C SER A 92 1.89 10.81 11.78
N LEU A 93 1.72 10.42 10.51
CA LEU A 93 2.59 10.90 9.44
C LEU A 93 2.23 12.34 9.04
N PRO A 94 3.21 13.12 8.54
CA PRO A 94 2.91 14.40 7.94
C PRO A 94 1.91 14.24 6.80
N LYS A 95 0.83 15.03 6.83
CA LYS A 95 -0.17 15.06 5.76
C LYS A 95 0.48 15.56 4.48
N ARG A 96 0.29 14.83 3.37
CA ARG A 96 0.76 15.19 2.03
C ARG A 96 -0.34 14.90 1.02
N ASP A 97 -0.61 15.86 0.14
CA ASP A 97 -1.78 15.87 -0.75
C ASP A 97 -1.50 15.19 -2.11
N ASN A 98 -0.29 14.68 -2.32
CA ASN A 98 0.23 14.21 -3.62
C ASN A 98 0.61 12.71 -3.63
N LEU A 99 -0.03 11.90 -2.81
CA LEU A 99 0.19 10.44 -2.77
C LEU A 99 -0.14 9.79 -4.12
N SER A 100 0.88 9.35 -4.85
CA SER A 100 0.72 8.68 -6.16
C SER A 100 0.64 7.17 -6.04
N TYR A 101 1.36 6.60 -5.08
CA TYR A 101 1.39 5.17 -4.84
C TYR A 101 1.62 4.89 -3.36
N SER A 102 0.96 3.88 -2.82
CA SER A 102 1.31 3.31 -1.53
C SER A 102 1.37 1.81 -1.58
N GLU A 103 2.20 1.23 -0.71
CA GLU A 103 2.30 -0.21 -0.54
C GLU A 103 2.50 -0.55 0.93
N ILE A 104 1.72 -1.51 1.43
CA ILE A 104 1.88 -2.03 2.78
C ILE A 104 2.06 -3.53 2.68
N ASN A 105 3.09 -4.05 3.34
CA ASN A 105 3.41 -5.46 3.37
C ASN A 105 3.58 -5.93 4.81
N THR A 106 2.79 -6.92 5.23
CA THR A 106 3.05 -7.70 6.44
C THR A 106 3.86 -8.95 6.07
N SER A 107 4.89 -9.26 6.84
CA SER A 107 5.67 -10.48 6.67
C SER A 107 4.81 -11.74 6.88
N LEU A 108 5.22 -12.83 6.23
CA LEU A 108 4.68 -14.18 6.32
C LEU A 108 5.09 -14.88 7.62
N LEU A 109 6.26 -14.51 8.15
CA LEU A 109 6.81 -15.05 9.38
C LEU A 109 6.90 -13.95 10.45
N ARG A 110 6.84 -14.36 11.72
CA ARG A 110 7.08 -13.46 12.85
C ARG A 110 8.53 -12.99 12.87
N LEU A 111 8.74 -11.77 13.34
CA LEU A 111 10.07 -11.21 13.58
C LEU A 111 10.89 -12.14 14.48
N PRO A 112 12.21 -12.28 14.25
CA PRO A 112 13.06 -13.09 15.12
C PRO A 112 12.95 -12.68 16.58
N ASN A 113 12.71 -13.65 17.47
CA ASN A 113 12.53 -13.43 18.92
C ASN A 113 11.35 -12.50 19.30
N SER A 114 10.30 -12.46 18.47
CA SER A 114 9.11 -11.62 18.69
C SER A 114 7.84 -12.38 18.34
N ASP A 115 6.73 -12.01 18.98
CA ASP A 115 5.39 -12.50 18.64
C ASP A 115 4.74 -11.75 17.48
N TYR A 116 5.35 -10.65 17.06
CA TYR A 116 4.81 -9.75 16.05
C TYR A 116 5.39 -10.01 14.67
N PHE A 117 4.60 -9.70 13.65
CA PHE A 117 5.04 -9.67 12.26
C PHE A 117 5.79 -8.35 11.97
N LEU A 118 6.56 -8.32 10.89
CA LEU A 118 7.10 -7.08 10.34
C LEU A 118 6.06 -6.45 9.43
N GLU A 119 5.82 -5.16 9.58
CA GLU A 119 5.10 -4.37 8.57
C GLU A 119 6.07 -3.39 7.92
N VAL A 120 6.07 -3.35 6.58
CA VAL A 120 6.79 -2.36 5.79
C VAL A 120 5.79 -1.54 4.99
N LEU A 121 5.81 -0.22 5.20
CA LEU A 121 4.91 0.73 4.59
C LEU A 121 5.73 1.64 3.67
N ARG A 122 5.29 1.80 2.43
CA ARG A 122 5.88 2.67 1.42
C ARG A 122 4.84 3.65 0.93
N PHE A 123 5.23 4.91 0.82
CA PHE A 123 4.44 6.00 0.27
C PHE A 123 5.28 6.77 -0.73
N ASP A 124 4.79 6.89 -1.95
CA ASP A 124 5.40 7.67 -3.03
C ASP A 124 4.54 8.91 -3.28
N TYR A 125 5.19 10.08 -3.31
CA TYR A 125 4.58 11.40 -3.36
C TYR A 125 4.98 12.12 -4.64
N ALA A 126 4.71 11.48 -5.78
CA ALA A 126 5.13 11.95 -7.10
C ALA A 126 3.93 12.07 -8.06
N SER A 127 2.75 12.42 -7.54
CA SER A 127 1.57 12.63 -8.39
C SER A 127 1.76 13.84 -9.29
N LEU A 128 1.50 13.67 -10.58
CA LEU A 128 1.36 14.78 -11.52
C LEU A 128 0.06 15.53 -11.26
N SER A 129 0.04 16.83 -11.54
CA SER A 129 -1.19 17.61 -11.54
C SER A 129 -2.09 17.22 -12.73
N ASP A 130 -3.39 17.47 -12.59
CA ASP A 130 -4.36 17.20 -13.68
C ASP A 130 -3.98 17.91 -14.98
N ALA A 131 -3.49 19.16 -14.90
CA ALA A 131 -3.06 19.91 -16.07
C ALA A 131 -1.84 19.29 -16.77
N GLU A 132 -0.88 18.76 -16.01
CA GLU A 132 0.29 18.06 -16.57
C GLU A 132 -0.11 16.76 -17.26
N VAL A 133 -1.01 15.99 -16.66
CA VAL A 133 -1.54 14.76 -17.27
C VAL A 133 -2.32 15.06 -18.54
N ALA A 134 -3.20 16.08 -18.53
CA ALA A 134 -3.94 16.51 -19.72
C ALA A 134 -2.99 16.91 -20.85
N ALA A 135 -1.94 17.67 -20.55
CA ALA A 135 -0.92 18.04 -21.54
C ALA A 135 -0.18 16.82 -22.10
N ALA A 136 0.21 15.87 -21.23
CA ALA A 136 0.90 14.66 -21.66
C ALA A 136 0.04 13.77 -22.57
N LEU A 137 -1.28 13.67 -22.29
CA LEU A 137 -2.24 12.91 -23.11
C LEU A 137 -2.43 13.47 -24.52
N LEU A 138 -2.13 14.76 -24.75
CA LEU A 138 -2.15 15.37 -26.08
C LEU A 138 -0.89 15.04 -26.91
N THR A 139 0.14 14.45 -26.30
CA THR A 139 1.44 14.18 -26.95
C THR A 139 1.73 12.69 -27.09
N ASP A 140 2.17 12.24 -28.27
CA ASP A 140 2.57 10.83 -28.48
C ASP A 140 3.94 10.46 -27.88
N GLN A 141 4.55 11.34 -27.07
CA GLN A 141 5.87 11.10 -26.50
C GLN A 141 5.88 10.10 -25.33
N HIS A 142 4.72 9.83 -24.74
CA HIS A 142 4.59 9.03 -23.52
C HIS A 142 3.96 7.66 -23.81
N GLN A 143 4.60 6.87 -24.67
CA GLN A 143 4.12 5.53 -25.00
C GLN A 143 4.78 4.47 -24.09
N PRO A 144 4.00 3.54 -23.53
CA PRO A 144 4.55 2.42 -22.78
C PRO A 144 5.30 1.45 -23.72
N PRO A 145 6.31 0.71 -23.23
CA PRO A 145 6.95 -0.36 -24.00
C PRO A 145 5.93 -1.40 -24.48
N THR A 146 6.09 -1.88 -25.72
CA THR A 146 5.18 -2.84 -26.34
C THR A 146 5.06 -4.13 -25.52
N GLU A 147 6.16 -4.60 -24.93
CA GLU A 147 6.20 -5.83 -24.14
C GLU A 147 5.36 -5.69 -22.87
N VAL A 148 5.36 -4.51 -22.24
CA VAL A 148 4.53 -4.21 -21.06
C VAL A 148 3.06 -4.29 -21.44
N LYS A 149 2.67 -3.64 -22.55
CA LYS A 149 1.30 -3.67 -23.05
C LYS A 149 0.83 -5.10 -23.33
N GLN A 150 1.63 -5.88 -24.04
CA GLN A 150 1.30 -7.28 -24.37
C GLN A 150 1.14 -8.14 -23.12
N ALA A 151 1.99 -7.95 -22.11
CA ALA A 151 1.89 -8.68 -20.85
C ALA A 151 0.61 -8.30 -20.07
N ILE A 152 0.24 -7.02 -20.04
CA ILE A 152 -1.02 -6.55 -19.45
C ILE A 152 -2.21 -7.15 -20.20
N GLU A 153 -2.18 -7.11 -21.54
CA GLU A 153 -3.24 -7.65 -22.40
C GLU A 153 -3.49 -9.14 -22.12
N ALA A 154 -2.43 -9.95 -22.08
CA ALA A 154 -2.52 -11.37 -21.79
C ALA A 154 -3.12 -11.63 -20.39
N SER A 155 -2.78 -10.79 -19.41
CA SER A 155 -3.27 -10.91 -18.05
C SER A 155 -4.75 -10.50 -17.92
N LEU A 156 -5.17 -9.41 -18.59
CA LEU A 156 -6.58 -8.99 -18.67
C LEU A 156 -7.45 -10.09 -19.28
N ARG A 157 -7.04 -10.67 -20.42
CA ARG A 157 -7.77 -11.77 -21.06
C ARG A 157 -7.96 -12.99 -20.15
N THR A 158 -7.05 -13.19 -19.20
CA THR A 158 -7.08 -14.34 -18.27
C THR A 158 -7.89 -14.05 -17.02
N HIS A 159 -7.74 -12.85 -16.44
CA HIS A 159 -8.25 -12.54 -15.10
C HIS A 159 -9.40 -11.52 -15.07
N ALA A 160 -9.64 -10.81 -16.16
CA ALA A 160 -10.69 -9.81 -16.30
C ALA A 160 -11.36 -9.93 -17.69
N PRO A 161 -12.07 -11.04 -17.97
CA PRO A 161 -12.63 -11.32 -19.30
C PRO A 161 -13.72 -10.32 -19.73
N GLU A 162 -14.31 -9.59 -18.78
CA GLU A 162 -15.33 -8.56 -19.04
C GLU A 162 -14.73 -7.19 -19.38
N PHE A 163 -13.40 -7.05 -19.30
CA PHE A 163 -12.72 -5.79 -19.62
C PHE A 163 -12.93 -5.39 -21.09
N ASP A 164 -13.34 -4.15 -21.32
CA ASP A 164 -13.45 -3.57 -22.65
C ASP A 164 -12.05 -3.27 -23.22
N MET A 165 -11.58 -4.21 -24.05
CA MET A 165 -10.27 -4.16 -24.71
C MET A 165 -10.11 -2.98 -25.67
N GLN A 166 -11.19 -2.30 -26.08
CA GLN A 166 -11.09 -1.10 -26.91
C GLN A 166 -10.41 0.05 -26.15
N GLN A 167 -10.49 0.06 -24.82
CA GLN A 167 -9.90 1.10 -23.96
C GLN A 167 -8.47 0.76 -23.53
N LEU A 168 -7.94 -0.42 -23.88
CA LEU A 168 -6.65 -0.90 -23.38
C LEU A 168 -5.51 0.09 -23.64
N ASP A 169 -5.39 0.55 -24.88
CA ASP A 169 -4.27 1.40 -25.32
C ASP A 169 -4.24 2.72 -24.55
N GLU A 170 -5.41 3.34 -24.41
CA GLU A 170 -5.58 4.59 -23.67
C GLU A 170 -5.28 4.39 -22.18
N LEU A 171 -5.82 3.34 -21.57
CA LEU A 171 -5.67 3.10 -20.13
C LEU A 171 -4.24 2.70 -19.74
N VAL A 172 -3.53 1.91 -20.55
CA VAL A 172 -2.11 1.60 -20.31
C VAL A 172 -1.27 2.88 -20.45
N ARG A 173 -1.56 3.71 -21.46
CA ARG A 173 -0.88 5.00 -21.63
C ARG A 173 -1.15 5.95 -20.46
N LEU A 174 -2.39 6.01 -19.96
CA LEU A 174 -2.76 6.80 -18.80
C LEU A 174 -1.98 6.38 -17.55
N LEU A 175 -1.91 5.06 -17.31
CA LEU A 175 -1.16 4.49 -16.20
C LEU A 175 0.35 4.78 -16.32
N TRP A 176 0.90 4.69 -17.53
CA TRP A 176 2.31 5.00 -17.81
C TRP A 176 2.66 6.46 -17.56
N ILE A 177 1.80 7.40 -17.98
CA ILE A 177 1.97 8.84 -17.74
C ILE A 177 1.98 9.13 -16.23
N ASN A 178 1.00 8.57 -15.50
CA ASN A 178 0.85 8.85 -14.07
C ASN A 178 1.98 8.23 -13.22
N ASN A 179 2.43 7.01 -13.54
CA ASN A 179 3.44 6.34 -12.71
C ASN A 179 4.28 5.31 -13.50
N PRO A 180 5.29 5.75 -14.27
CA PRO A 180 6.09 4.86 -15.10
C PRO A 180 6.94 3.89 -14.26
N GLU A 181 7.41 4.32 -13.08
CA GLU A 181 8.18 3.45 -12.18
C GLU A 181 7.35 2.31 -11.63
N TYR A 182 6.10 2.58 -11.21
CA TYR A 182 5.15 1.55 -10.81
C TYR A 182 4.93 0.52 -11.92
N VAL A 183 4.74 0.97 -13.16
CA VAL A 183 4.55 0.08 -14.32
C VAL A 183 5.79 -0.79 -14.57
N LYS A 184 7.00 -0.22 -14.47
CA LYS A 184 8.26 -0.94 -14.71
C LYS A 184 8.54 -2.06 -13.70
N VAL A 185 8.05 -1.93 -12.46
CA VAL A 185 8.35 -2.89 -11.38
C VAL A 185 7.20 -3.84 -11.06
N SER A 186 5.97 -3.50 -11.43
CA SER A 186 4.78 -4.28 -11.08
C SER A 186 4.61 -5.54 -11.93
N HIS A 187 4.00 -6.55 -11.32
CA HIS A 187 3.59 -7.75 -12.03
C HIS A 187 2.43 -7.43 -13.01
N PRO A 188 2.39 -7.99 -14.23
CA PRO A 188 1.34 -7.69 -15.22
C PRO A 188 -0.08 -7.89 -14.69
N GLU A 189 -0.31 -8.92 -13.87
CA GLU A 189 -1.60 -9.17 -13.21
C GLU A 189 -2.05 -8.05 -12.27
N ARG A 190 -1.09 -7.42 -11.57
CA ARG A 190 -1.38 -6.26 -10.72
C ARG A 190 -1.81 -5.07 -11.58
N LEU A 191 -1.13 -4.85 -12.70
CA LEU A 191 -1.45 -3.77 -13.64
C LEU A 191 -2.83 -3.99 -14.30
N ALA A 192 -3.09 -5.20 -14.79
CA ALA A 192 -4.38 -5.60 -15.35
C ALA A 192 -5.54 -5.34 -14.38
N ARG A 193 -5.38 -5.74 -13.11
CA ARG A 193 -6.38 -5.49 -12.06
C ARG A 193 -6.61 -4.01 -11.79
N VAL A 194 -5.58 -3.18 -11.81
CA VAL A 194 -5.73 -1.72 -11.65
C VAL A 194 -6.54 -1.13 -12.81
N LEU A 195 -6.27 -1.56 -14.05
CA LEU A 195 -7.01 -1.08 -15.22
C LEU A 195 -8.47 -1.55 -15.20
N ASP A 196 -8.71 -2.82 -14.85
CA ASP A 196 -10.07 -3.37 -14.68
C ASP A 196 -10.84 -2.61 -13.61
N LEU A 197 -10.23 -2.40 -12.44
CA LEU A 197 -10.84 -1.62 -11.36
C LEU A 197 -11.12 -0.17 -11.80
N TYR A 198 -10.23 0.46 -12.56
CA TYR A 198 -10.46 1.80 -13.10
C TYR A 198 -11.68 1.82 -14.01
N GLN A 199 -11.76 0.90 -14.98
CA GLN A 199 -12.89 0.82 -15.92
C GLN A 199 -14.22 0.55 -15.20
N LYS A 200 -14.24 -0.38 -14.26
CA LYS A 200 -15.40 -0.65 -13.40
C LYS A 200 -15.79 0.58 -12.59
N THR A 201 -14.83 1.31 -12.03
CA THR A 201 -15.09 2.56 -11.28
C THR A 201 -15.76 3.60 -12.17
N GLN A 202 -15.28 3.79 -13.40
CA GLN A 202 -15.90 4.73 -14.34
C GLN A 202 -17.31 4.28 -14.74
N ALA A 203 -17.50 2.99 -15.02
CA ALA A 203 -18.79 2.43 -15.42
C ALA A 203 -19.87 2.54 -14.32
N HIS A 204 -19.48 2.56 -13.04
CA HIS A 204 -20.38 2.64 -11.89
C HIS A 204 -20.51 4.05 -11.31
N GLY A 205 -20.25 5.09 -12.10
CA GLY A 205 -20.48 6.48 -11.70
C GLY A 205 -19.43 7.03 -10.72
N GLY A 206 -18.21 6.47 -10.72
CA GLY A 206 -17.09 6.98 -9.94
C GLY A 206 -16.88 6.29 -8.59
N ILE A 207 -17.60 5.22 -8.28
CA ILE A 207 -17.33 4.38 -7.11
C ILE A 207 -17.55 2.90 -7.43
N HIS A 208 -16.63 2.05 -6.98
CA HIS A 208 -16.77 0.61 -7.13
C HIS A 208 -16.13 -0.14 -5.97
N LEU A 209 -16.83 -1.16 -5.46
CA LEU A 209 -16.36 -2.07 -4.43
C LEU A 209 -16.64 -3.51 -4.85
N GLU A 210 -15.60 -4.34 -4.83
CA GLU A 210 -15.66 -5.76 -5.15
C GLU A 210 -14.82 -6.56 -4.16
N ILE A 211 -15.24 -7.80 -3.88
CA ILE A 211 -14.55 -8.72 -2.97
C ILE A 211 -14.33 -10.05 -3.65
N ASP A 212 -13.07 -10.45 -3.75
CA ASP A 212 -12.67 -11.77 -4.25
C ASP A 212 -12.17 -12.64 -3.09
N PRO A 213 -12.63 -13.91 -2.98
CA PRO A 213 -11.97 -14.87 -2.11
C PRO A 213 -10.56 -15.21 -2.65
N ILE A 214 -9.66 -15.60 -1.75
CA ILE A 214 -8.30 -16.03 -2.11
C ILE A 214 -8.16 -17.52 -1.79
N ASP A 215 -8.17 -18.36 -2.83
CA ASP A 215 -8.08 -19.82 -2.67
C ASP A 215 -6.72 -20.29 -2.13
N ASN A 216 -5.63 -19.55 -2.44
CA ASN A 216 -4.26 -19.89 -2.06
C ASN A 216 -3.61 -18.79 -1.21
N ALA A 217 -4.14 -18.59 -0.01
CA ALA A 217 -3.66 -17.60 0.94
C ALA A 217 -2.19 -17.82 1.34
N VAL A 218 -1.32 -16.85 1.08
CA VAL A 218 0.12 -16.94 1.44
C VAL A 218 0.40 -16.42 2.87
N ASN A 219 -0.50 -15.61 3.45
CA ASN A 219 -0.32 -14.99 4.78
C ASN A 219 -1.59 -14.96 5.65
N GLY A 220 -2.45 -15.99 5.55
CA GLY A 220 -3.77 -15.98 6.19
C GLY A 220 -4.73 -14.92 5.63
N GLU A 221 -4.36 -14.27 4.52
CA GLU A 221 -5.23 -13.42 3.70
C GLU A 221 -6.37 -14.26 3.16
N THR A 222 -7.61 -13.92 3.47
CA THR A 222 -8.78 -14.71 3.06
C THR A 222 -9.51 -14.09 1.89
N HIS A 223 -9.45 -12.76 1.80
CA HIS A 223 -10.18 -11.99 0.80
C HIS A 223 -9.31 -10.86 0.25
N ARG A 224 -9.57 -10.50 -0.99
CA ARG A 224 -9.06 -9.33 -1.68
C ARG A 224 -10.21 -8.37 -1.90
N ILE A 225 -10.08 -7.15 -1.39
CA ILE A 225 -11.05 -6.07 -1.59
C ILE A 225 -10.48 -5.13 -2.65
N LEU A 226 -11.26 -4.88 -3.68
CA LEU A 226 -10.98 -3.93 -4.75
C LEU A 226 -11.86 -2.71 -4.52
N PHE A 227 -11.24 -1.55 -4.34
CA PHE A 227 -11.98 -0.31 -4.06
C PHE A 227 -11.47 0.82 -4.93
N GLY A 228 -12.36 1.37 -5.76
CA GLY A 228 -12.07 2.45 -6.68
C GLY A 228 -12.99 3.64 -6.44
N VAL A 229 -12.41 4.84 -6.45
CA VAL A 229 -13.10 6.11 -6.20
C VAL A 229 -12.57 7.18 -7.13
N SER A 230 -13.45 7.82 -7.89
CA SER A 230 -13.15 9.02 -8.66
C SER A 230 -13.32 10.27 -7.82
N ASN A 231 -12.44 11.25 -8.04
CA ASN A 231 -12.34 12.50 -7.31
C ASN A 231 -12.41 12.30 -5.77
N PRO A 232 -11.54 11.45 -5.19
CA PRO A 232 -11.52 11.21 -3.76
C PRO A 232 -11.25 12.51 -2.98
N PRO A 233 -11.66 12.58 -1.70
CA PRO A 233 -11.16 13.60 -0.79
C PRO A 233 -9.65 13.76 -0.90
N GLN A 234 -9.17 15.01 -1.04
CA GLN A 234 -7.77 15.27 -1.38
C GLN A 234 -6.78 14.91 -0.25
N ARG A 235 -7.24 14.87 1.00
CA ARG A 235 -6.41 14.64 2.19
C ARG A 235 -6.76 13.36 2.90
N ASP A 236 -5.73 12.62 3.29
CA ASP A 236 -5.82 11.47 4.19
C ASP A 236 -6.80 10.37 3.75
N PHE A 237 -7.16 10.29 2.48
CA PHE A 237 -8.18 9.34 2.02
C PHE A 237 -7.83 7.89 2.33
N LEU A 238 -6.56 7.50 2.18
CA LEU A 238 -6.07 6.18 2.60
C LEU A 238 -6.26 5.95 4.11
N LEU A 239 -6.04 6.96 4.95
CA LEU A 239 -6.26 6.87 6.40
C LEU A 239 -7.75 6.66 6.69
N GLN A 240 -8.65 7.39 6.01
CA GLN A 240 -10.10 7.21 6.15
C GLN A 240 -10.54 5.79 5.78
N VAL A 241 -10.03 5.26 4.66
CA VAL A 241 -10.31 3.88 4.24
C VAL A 241 -9.79 2.86 5.26
N VAL A 242 -8.58 3.06 5.79
CA VAL A 242 -8.01 2.19 6.84
C VAL A 242 -8.80 2.31 8.16
N GLU A 243 -9.39 3.46 8.46
CA GLU A 243 -10.27 3.65 9.61
C GLU A 243 -11.54 2.81 9.52
N VAL A 244 -12.16 2.71 8.34
CA VAL A 244 -13.29 1.80 8.08
C VAL A 244 -12.89 0.36 8.42
N PHE A 245 -11.76 -0.12 7.88
CA PHE A 245 -11.28 -1.48 8.19
C PHE A 245 -11.05 -1.70 9.68
N LYS A 246 -10.49 -0.69 10.38
CA LYS A 246 -10.29 -0.73 11.83
C LYS A 246 -11.62 -0.84 12.58
N ARG A 247 -12.64 -0.03 12.24
CA ARG A 247 -13.96 -0.04 12.90
C ARG A 247 -14.68 -1.38 12.70
N LEU A 248 -14.63 -1.92 11.49
CA LEU A 248 -15.24 -3.20 11.13
C LEU A 248 -14.40 -4.42 11.54
N ASN A 249 -13.29 -4.20 12.26
CA ASN A 249 -12.39 -5.25 12.75
C ASN A 249 -11.83 -6.17 11.64
N ILE A 250 -11.55 -5.57 10.48
CA ILE A 250 -10.93 -6.20 9.32
C ILE A 250 -9.43 -5.88 9.35
N GLY A 251 -8.59 -6.91 9.44
CA GLY A 251 -7.14 -6.76 9.42
C GLY A 251 -6.61 -6.64 8.00
N VAL A 252 -5.99 -5.51 7.65
CA VAL A 252 -5.23 -5.36 6.40
C VAL A 252 -3.86 -6.01 6.59
N LYS A 253 -3.53 -6.99 5.73
CA LYS A 253 -2.21 -7.65 5.72
C LYS A 253 -1.31 -7.05 4.66
N ARG A 254 -1.89 -6.78 3.49
CA ARG A 254 -1.19 -6.09 2.42
C ARG A 254 -2.14 -5.15 1.73
N THR A 255 -1.59 -4.08 1.18
CA THR A 255 -2.33 -3.26 0.23
C THR A 255 -1.37 -2.65 -0.76
N TYR A 256 -1.88 -2.35 -1.95
CA TYR A 256 -1.28 -1.37 -2.82
C TYR A 256 -2.37 -0.44 -3.31
N THR A 257 -2.03 0.84 -3.41
CA THR A 257 -2.93 1.87 -3.90
C THR A 257 -2.22 2.70 -4.96
N ILE A 258 -2.96 3.18 -5.94
CA ILE A 258 -2.47 4.10 -6.95
C ILE A 258 -3.50 5.21 -7.16
N THR A 259 -3.00 6.44 -7.29
CA THR A 259 -3.80 7.60 -7.67
C THR A 259 -3.54 7.90 -9.14
N LEU A 260 -4.57 7.83 -9.97
CA LEU A 260 -4.49 8.12 -11.41
C LEU A 260 -5.31 9.36 -11.74
N SER A 261 -4.66 10.44 -12.18
CA SER A 261 -5.37 11.54 -12.82
C SER A 261 -5.72 11.17 -14.27
N ASN A 262 -6.93 11.53 -14.70
CA ASN A 262 -7.36 11.48 -16.10
C ASN A 262 -7.17 12.82 -16.85
N GLY A 263 -6.49 13.78 -16.21
CA GLY A 263 -6.33 15.14 -16.72
C GLY A 263 -7.43 16.12 -16.29
N ILE A 264 -8.46 15.64 -15.59
CA ILE A 264 -9.56 16.46 -15.05
C ILE A 264 -9.66 16.28 -13.53
N PHE A 265 -9.62 15.04 -13.06
CA PHE A 265 -9.61 14.71 -11.64
C PHE A 265 -8.87 13.38 -11.37
N PRO A 266 -8.38 13.17 -10.14
CA PRO A 266 -7.76 11.91 -9.74
C PRO A 266 -8.78 10.81 -9.47
N SER A 267 -8.36 9.56 -9.63
CA SER A 267 -9.06 8.37 -9.14
C SER A 267 -8.14 7.59 -8.22
N PHE A 268 -8.61 7.28 -7.01
CA PHE A 268 -7.94 6.40 -6.07
C PHE A 268 -8.37 4.96 -6.35
N LEU A 269 -7.39 4.10 -6.59
CA LEU A 269 -7.60 2.68 -6.87
C LEU A 269 -6.80 1.87 -5.87
N ALA A 270 -7.47 1.00 -5.13
CA ALA A 270 -6.84 0.23 -4.07
C ALA A 270 -7.18 -1.25 -4.14
N THR A 271 -6.20 -2.08 -3.80
CA THR A 271 -6.39 -3.50 -3.56
C THR A 271 -5.90 -3.83 -2.17
N PHE A 272 -6.80 -4.26 -1.29
CA PHE A 272 -6.49 -4.68 0.07
C PHE A 272 -6.57 -6.20 0.18
N TYR A 273 -5.54 -6.82 0.73
CA TYR A 273 -5.54 -8.22 1.12
C TYR A 273 -5.82 -8.29 2.61
N VAL A 274 -6.95 -8.90 2.97
CA VAL A 274 -7.51 -8.76 4.32
C VAL A 274 -7.81 -10.09 4.97
N GLN A 275 -7.91 -10.03 6.30
CA GLN A 275 -8.39 -11.10 7.15
C GLN A 275 -9.28 -10.52 8.24
N PRO A 276 -10.58 -10.87 8.28
CA PRO A 276 -11.45 -10.53 9.41
C PRO A 276 -10.90 -11.14 10.71
N ARG A 277 -10.73 -10.33 11.76
CA ARG A 277 -9.98 -10.74 12.96
C ARG A 277 -10.74 -11.72 13.87
N ASN A 278 -12.06 -11.82 13.74
CA ASN A 278 -12.91 -12.68 14.57
C ASN A 278 -13.40 -13.94 13.84
N GLY A 279 -12.79 -14.29 12.70
CA GLY A 279 -13.28 -15.39 11.85
C GLY A 279 -14.62 -15.10 11.17
N ALA A 280 -15.06 -13.83 11.17
CA ALA A 280 -16.24 -13.42 10.42
C ALA A 280 -16.04 -13.68 8.92
N GLN A 281 -17.10 -14.10 8.24
CA GLN A 281 -17.09 -14.22 6.79
C GLN A 281 -17.25 -12.85 6.14
N LEU A 282 -16.50 -12.60 5.07
CA LEU A 282 -16.57 -11.38 4.27
C LEU A 282 -16.99 -11.78 2.85
N GLU A 283 -18.29 -11.88 2.63
CA GLU A 283 -18.87 -12.34 1.37
C GLU A 283 -19.87 -11.30 0.84
N MET A 284 -19.93 -11.17 -0.49
CA MET A 284 -20.85 -10.24 -1.15
C MET A 284 -22.29 -10.45 -0.65
N GLY A 285 -22.94 -9.36 -0.25
CA GLY A 285 -24.32 -9.36 0.22
C GLY A 285 -24.54 -9.76 1.68
N ASN A 286 -23.49 -10.15 2.42
CA ASN A 286 -23.62 -10.38 3.86
C ASN A 286 -23.62 -9.07 4.66
N ALA A 287 -23.97 -9.13 5.96
CA ALA A 287 -24.09 -7.93 6.80
C ALA A 287 -22.76 -7.16 6.97
N LEU A 288 -21.62 -7.87 7.04
CA LEU A 288 -20.31 -7.24 7.15
C LEU A 288 -19.93 -6.52 5.85
N PHE A 289 -20.28 -7.11 4.70
CA PHE A 289 -20.10 -6.48 3.39
C PHE A 289 -20.96 -5.22 3.25
N GLN A 290 -22.23 -5.27 3.65
CA GLN A 290 -23.11 -4.09 3.62
C GLN A 290 -22.56 -2.96 4.49
N ALA A 291 -22.15 -3.27 5.73
CA ALA A 291 -21.53 -2.28 6.61
C ALA A 291 -20.23 -1.70 6.01
N LEU A 292 -19.40 -2.55 5.40
CA LEU A 292 -18.18 -2.11 4.70
C LEU A 292 -18.51 -1.18 3.52
N GLN A 293 -19.49 -1.55 2.70
CA GLN A 293 -19.92 -0.77 1.56
C GLN A 293 -20.45 0.59 2.01
N ASP A 294 -21.36 0.61 2.98
CA ASP A 294 -21.96 1.83 3.51
C ASP A 294 -20.88 2.77 4.09
N GLU A 295 -19.98 2.25 4.93
CA GLU A 295 -18.91 3.05 5.52
C GLU A 295 -17.91 3.57 4.48
N LEU A 296 -17.49 2.73 3.52
CA LEU A 296 -16.55 3.16 2.47
C LEU A 296 -17.20 4.18 1.53
N TYR A 297 -18.48 4.04 1.19
CA TYR A 297 -19.16 4.96 0.30
C TYR A 297 -19.33 6.34 0.96
N ASN A 298 -19.57 6.37 2.27
CA ASN A 298 -19.65 7.61 3.04
C ASN A 298 -18.32 8.38 3.10
N THR A 299 -17.17 7.72 2.92
CA THR A 299 -15.87 8.43 2.86
C THR A 299 -15.77 9.41 1.68
N GLN A 300 -16.58 9.26 0.63
CA GLN A 300 -16.57 10.21 -0.50
C GLN A 300 -17.23 11.54 -0.18
N ILE A 301 -18.20 11.56 0.72
CA ILE A 301 -19.07 12.71 0.96
C ILE A 301 -18.47 13.63 2.03
N ILE A 302 -17.69 13.07 2.95
CA ILE A 302 -17.30 13.74 4.19
C ILE A 302 -15.78 13.97 4.20
N SER A 303 -15.37 15.23 4.10
CA SER A 303 -13.96 15.61 4.28
C SER A 303 -13.48 15.27 5.70
N SER A 304 -12.27 14.71 5.84
CA SER A 304 -11.63 14.42 7.14
C SER A 304 -11.46 15.64 8.04
N ASP A 305 -11.50 16.84 7.47
CA ASP A 305 -11.37 18.11 8.20
C ASP A 305 -12.74 18.66 8.66
N SER A 306 -13.85 17.99 8.34
CA SER A 306 -15.20 18.42 8.74
C SER A 306 -15.57 17.93 10.13
N THR A 307 -16.32 18.74 10.88
CA THR A 307 -16.90 18.34 12.17
C THR A 307 -17.77 17.09 12.03
N SER A 308 -18.45 16.95 10.89
CA SER A 308 -19.25 15.78 10.52
C SER A 308 -18.43 14.49 10.37
N PHE A 309 -17.16 14.55 9.95
CA PHE A 309 -16.28 13.36 9.93
C PHE A 309 -16.02 12.85 11.34
N ASN A 310 -15.69 13.77 12.26
CA ASN A 310 -15.44 13.42 13.65
C ASN A 310 -16.72 12.91 14.37
N GLU A 311 -17.89 13.35 13.95
CA GLU A 311 -19.15 13.01 14.61
C GLU A 311 -19.90 11.83 13.98
N LEU A 312 -19.76 11.57 12.68
CA LEU A 312 -20.45 10.48 11.96
C LEU A 312 -19.49 9.32 11.63
N VAL A 313 -18.28 9.64 11.17
CA VAL A 313 -17.30 8.63 10.73
C VAL A 313 -16.46 8.11 11.89
N THR A 314 -16.03 8.90 12.88
CA THR A 314 -15.35 8.28 14.05
C THR A 314 -16.29 7.55 15.01
N THR A 315 -17.61 7.81 14.97
CA THR A 315 -18.59 7.21 15.89
C THR A 315 -19.42 6.08 15.28
N GLY A 316 -19.45 5.95 13.95
CA GLY A 316 -20.16 4.86 13.26
C GLY A 316 -21.67 5.08 13.12
N ILE A 317 -22.10 6.32 12.85
CA ILE A 317 -23.50 6.67 12.56
C ILE A 317 -23.62 7.07 11.09
#